data_AF-A0A5D6Y8M1-F1
#
_entry.id   AF-A0A5D6Y8M1-F1
#
_cell.length_a   1.000
_cell.length_b   1.000
_cell.length_c   1.000
_cell.angle_alpha   90.00
_cell.angle_beta   90.00
_cell.angle_gamma   90.00
#
_symmetry.space_group_name_H-M   'P 1'
#
loop_
_entity.id
_entity.type
_entity.pdbx_description
1 polymer ?
#
loop_
_entity_poly.entity_id
_entity_poly.type
_entity_poly.pdbx_seq_one_letter_code
_entity_poly.pdbx_strand_id
1 'polypeptide(L)'
;MHAVSVSKVMARNIPRARTLGDFLVPGMLNLSIEKALVFLRKYSSKTLVARVAANRRFLDGLREVHARLDYFFGKVYLASRPEMTEWKTQWESDVELQQILLQGFLSNRLVVNAELTERGLEESLTEAKFELANRELTLKQVELMQLMFDQFRHHHKMFLPLPVP
;
A
#
# COMPACT_ATOMS: atom_id res chain seq x y z
N MET A 1 28.90 -58.77 -28.94
CA MET A 1 27.87 -57.72 -29.15
C MET A 1 27.47 -57.17 -27.77
N HIS A 2 28.12 -56.12 -27.31
CA HIS A 2 27.76 -55.42 -26.06
C HIS A 2 27.59 -53.94 -26.36
N ALA A 3 26.36 -53.51 -26.58
CA ALA A 3 25.99 -52.11 -26.68
C ALA A 3 24.55 -51.94 -26.16
N VAL A 4 24.35 -52.26 -24.89
CA VAL A 4 23.18 -51.79 -24.16
C VAL A 4 23.67 -51.22 -22.85
N SER A 5 23.20 -50.01 -22.54
CA SER A 5 23.22 -49.39 -21.21
C SER A 5 24.32 -48.36 -20.87
N VAL A 6 24.51 -47.37 -21.75
CA VAL A 6 25.03 -46.05 -21.30
C VAL A 6 23.93 -44.98 -21.34
N SER A 7 23.07 -44.99 -22.36
CA SER A 7 22.02 -43.97 -22.53
C SER A 7 20.88 -44.03 -21.51
N LYS A 8 20.69 -45.16 -20.80
CA LYS A 8 19.60 -45.33 -19.81
C LYS A 8 19.97 -44.88 -18.39
N VAL A 9 21.27 -44.73 -18.10
CA VAL A 9 21.76 -44.29 -16.77
C VAL A 9 21.80 -42.76 -16.68
N MET A 10 22.02 -42.05 -17.79
CA MET A 10 22.07 -40.58 -17.82
C MET A 10 20.69 -39.90 -17.73
N ALA A 11 19.60 -40.59 -18.09
CA ALA A 11 18.25 -40.02 -18.04
C ALA A 11 17.62 -39.98 -16.63
N ARG A 12 18.26 -40.58 -15.61
CA ARG A 12 17.73 -40.64 -14.24
C ARG A 12 18.16 -39.48 -13.33
N ASN A 13 19.05 -38.61 -13.79
CA ASN A 13 19.58 -37.47 -13.01
C ASN A 13 19.42 -36.14 -13.75
N ILE A 14 18.29 -35.95 -14.46
CA ILE A 14 17.87 -34.59 -14.81
C ILE A 14 17.25 -34.01 -13.54
N PRO A 15 17.84 -32.98 -12.91
CA PRO A 15 17.21 -32.32 -11.77
C PRO A 15 15.82 -31.88 -12.22
N ARG A 16 14.78 -32.34 -11.54
CA ARG A 16 13.41 -31.88 -11.80
C ARG A 16 13.45 -30.35 -11.81
N ALA A 17 12.99 -29.73 -12.90
CA ALA A 17 12.92 -28.28 -12.99
C ALA A 17 12.12 -27.80 -11.78
N ARG A 18 12.78 -27.08 -10.87
CA ARG A 18 12.15 -26.59 -9.64
C ARG A 18 10.99 -25.69 -10.05
N THR A 19 9.80 -26.09 -9.67
CA THR A 19 8.57 -25.33 -9.88
C THR A 19 8.52 -24.18 -8.86
N LEU A 20 7.67 -23.18 -9.11
CA LEU A 20 7.43 -22.09 -8.15
C LEU A 20 7.06 -22.64 -6.74
N GLY A 21 6.39 -23.79 -6.69
CA GLY A 21 6.00 -24.49 -5.47
C GLY A 21 7.17 -25.09 -4.68
N ASP A 22 8.35 -25.25 -5.28
CA ASP A 22 9.54 -25.79 -4.59
C ASP A 22 10.34 -24.70 -3.83
N PHE A 23 10.05 -23.42 -4.09
CA PHE A 23 10.69 -22.26 -3.43
C PHE A 23 9.78 -21.55 -2.42
N LEU A 24 8.50 -21.87 -2.44
CA LEU A 24 7.49 -21.32 -1.55
C LEU A 24 7.18 -22.36 -0.47
N VAL A 25 7.24 -22.01 0.81
CA VAL A 25 6.46 -22.76 1.81
C VAL A 25 5.01 -22.65 1.33
N PRO A 26 4.30 -23.78 1.09
CA PRO A 26 2.93 -23.76 0.63
C PRO A 26 2.09 -22.81 1.51
N GLY A 27 1.52 -21.78 0.88
CA GLY A 27 0.67 -20.80 1.57
C GLY A 27 1.30 -19.45 1.93
N MET A 28 2.62 -19.24 1.87
CA MET A 28 3.22 -17.93 2.24
C MET A 28 2.84 -16.78 1.30
N LEU A 29 2.80 -17.05 -0.01
CA LEU A 29 2.36 -16.06 -1.00
C LEU A 29 0.86 -15.78 -0.85
N ASN A 30 0.03 -16.82 -0.74
CA ASN A 30 -1.41 -16.68 -0.49
C ASN A 30 -1.69 -15.88 0.78
N LEU A 31 -1.00 -16.19 1.89
CA LEU A 31 -1.18 -15.47 3.16
C LEU A 31 -0.77 -13.99 3.04
N SER A 32 0.26 -13.68 2.25
CA SER A 32 0.69 -12.29 2.03
C SER A 32 -0.31 -11.50 1.18
N ILE A 33 -0.85 -12.13 0.14
CA ILE A 33 -1.90 -11.57 -0.72
C ILE A 33 -3.20 -11.39 0.08
N GLU A 34 -3.62 -12.39 0.86
CA GLU A 34 -4.81 -12.31 1.71
C GLU A 34 -4.70 -11.18 2.74
N LYS A 35 -3.56 -11.05 3.41
CA LYS A 35 -3.31 -9.93 4.34
C LYS A 35 -3.38 -8.59 3.64
N ALA A 36 -2.83 -8.47 2.43
CA ALA A 36 -2.91 -7.26 1.64
C ALA A 36 -4.36 -6.92 1.25
N LEU A 37 -5.15 -7.91 0.82
CA LEU A 37 -6.56 -7.71 0.47
C LEU A 37 -7.41 -7.30 1.68
N VAL A 38 -7.19 -7.91 2.85
CA VAL A 38 -7.86 -7.52 4.09
C VAL A 38 -7.49 -6.09 4.48
N PHE A 39 -6.21 -5.72 4.34
CA PHE A 39 -5.72 -4.38 4.61
C PHE A 39 -6.35 -3.33 3.68
N LEU A 40 -6.36 -3.61 2.37
CA LEU A 40 -7.00 -2.76 1.35
C LEU A 40 -8.50 -2.60 1.60
N ARG A 41 -9.19 -3.70 1.94
CA ARG A 41 -10.62 -3.65 2.29
C ARG A 41 -10.86 -2.75 3.50
N LYS A 42 -10.06 -2.90 4.56
CA LYS A 42 -10.16 -2.06 5.77
C LYS A 42 -9.90 -0.58 5.47
N TYR A 43 -9.01 -0.26 4.54
CA TYR A 43 -8.77 1.12 4.13
C TYR A 43 -9.90 1.69 3.26
N SER A 44 -10.44 0.88 2.35
CA SER A 44 -11.54 1.31 1.46
C SER A 44 -12.82 1.67 2.20
N SER A 45 -13.05 1.10 3.39
CA SER A 45 -14.20 1.42 4.24
C SER A 45 -13.99 2.65 5.14
N LYS A 46 -12.82 3.30 5.09
CA LYS A 46 -12.55 4.51 5.89
C LYS A 46 -13.14 5.75 5.23
N THR A 47 -13.59 6.67 6.07
CA THR A 47 -13.96 8.05 5.68
C THR A 47 -12.78 8.76 5.01
N LEU A 48 -13.02 9.80 4.21
CA LEU A 48 -11.98 10.67 3.65
C LEU A 48 -11.01 11.15 4.72
N VAL A 49 -11.53 11.60 5.85
CA VAL A 49 -10.74 12.11 6.99
C VAL A 49 -9.82 11.02 7.54
N ALA A 50 -10.38 9.83 7.79
CA ALA A 50 -9.62 8.70 8.31
C ALA A 50 -8.61 8.15 7.27
N ARG A 51 -8.88 8.31 5.97
CA ARG A 51 -7.95 7.97 4.89
C ARG A 51 -6.77 8.95 4.81
N VAL A 52 -7.02 10.24 4.98
CA VAL A 52 -5.96 11.27 5.04
C VAL A 52 -5.09 11.06 6.27
N ALA A 53 -5.71 10.86 7.44
CA ALA A 53 -4.99 10.58 8.69
C ALA A 53 -4.11 9.31 8.59
N ALA A 54 -4.66 8.24 8.01
CA ALA A 54 -3.95 6.98 7.87
C ALA A 54 -3.09 6.87 6.60
N ASN A 55 -2.99 7.92 5.78
CA ASN A 55 -2.40 7.83 4.43
C ASN A 55 -0.96 7.30 4.47
N ARG A 56 -0.14 7.81 5.39
CA ARG A 56 1.25 7.35 5.57
C ARG A 56 1.32 5.88 5.95
N ARG A 57 0.65 5.50 7.04
CA ARG A 57 0.60 4.12 7.53
C ARG A 57 0.06 3.16 6.48
N PHE A 58 -0.89 3.63 5.67
CA PHE A 58 -1.46 2.88 4.55
C PHE A 58 -0.41 2.60 3.47
N LEU A 59 0.28 3.66 3.00
CA LEU A 59 1.34 3.53 2.01
C LEU A 59 2.50 2.67 2.50
N ASP A 60 2.87 2.78 3.78
CA ASP A 60 3.93 1.95 4.37
C ASP A 60 3.53 0.48 4.45
N GLY A 61 2.28 0.19 4.84
CA GLY A 61 1.75 -1.18 4.82
C GLY A 61 1.74 -1.78 3.41
N LEU A 62 1.39 -0.98 2.38
CA LEU A 62 1.46 -1.45 1.00
C LEU A 62 2.89 -1.62 0.51
N ARG A 63 3.82 -0.73 0.85
CA ARG A 63 5.25 -0.90 0.56
C ARG A 63 5.80 -2.19 1.16
N GLU A 64 5.38 -2.54 2.38
CA GLU A 64 5.79 -3.80 3.01
C GLU A 64 5.28 -5.03 2.22
N VAL A 65 4.03 -5.00 1.76
CA VAL A 65 3.47 -6.04 0.89
C VAL A 65 4.27 -6.14 -0.42
N HIS A 66 4.56 -5.00 -1.06
CA HIS A 66 5.36 -4.95 -2.28
C HIS A 66 6.77 -5.51 -2.05
N ALA A 67 7.44 -5.15 -0.95
CA ALA A 67 8.77 -5.66 -0.62
C ALA A 67 8.78 -7.18 -0.42
N ARG A 68 7.73 -7.73 0.20
CA ARG A 68 7.57 -9.19 0.35
C ARG A 68 7.37 -9.85 -1.02
N LEU A 69 6.51 -9.30 -1.87
CA LEU A 69 6.29 -9.80 -3.23
C LEU A 69 7.58 -9.77 -4.06
N ASP A 70 8.33 -8.67 -4.00
CA ASP A 70 9.63 -8.51 -4.66
C ASP A 70 10.64 -9.56 -4.20
N TYR A 71 10.72 -9.81 -2.89
CA TYR A 71 11.55 -10.88 -2.35
C TYR A 71 11.19 -12.24 -2.96
N PHE A 72 9.90 -12.57 -3.04
CA PHE A 72 9.44 -13.81 -3.67
C PHE A 72 9.79 -13.85 -5.15
N PHE A 73 9.46 -12.81 -5.91
CA PHE A 73 9.74 -12.74 -7.34
C PHE A 73 11.24 -12.80 -7.67
N GLY A 74 12.09 -12.26 -6.79
CA GLY A 74 13.54 -12.41 -6.89
C GLY A 74 14.00 -13.86 -6.75
N LYS A 75 13.43 -14.61 -5.80
CA LYS A 75 13.77 -16.03 -5.59
C LYS A 75 13.38 -16.94 -6.75
N VAL A 76 12.37 -16.56 -7.51
CA VAL A 76 11.88 -17.31 -8.67
C VAL A 76 12.36 -16.74 -10.01
N TYR A 77 13.32 -15.81 -9.99
CA TYR A 77 13.89 -15.15 -11.18
C TYR A 77 12.84 -14.46 -12.06
N LEU A 78 11.74 -14.00 -11.46
CA LEU A 78 10.71 -13.21 -12.14
C LEU A 78 10.86 -11.70 -11.90
N ALA A 79 11.71 -11.27 -10.97
CA ALA A 79 11.85 -9.86 -10.61
C ALA A 79 12.28 -8.94 -11.77
N SER A 80 13.02 -9.45 -12.76
CA SER A 80 13.48 -8.70 -13.93
C SER A 80 12.55 -8.83 -15.15
N ARG A 81 11.38 -9.44 -14.98
CA ARG A 81 10.38 -9.57 -16.04
C ARG A 81 9.78 -8.20 -16.35
N PRO A 82 9.59 -7.82 -17.63
CA PRO A 82 8.97 -6.56 -18.02
C PRO A 82 7.65 -6.28 -17.27
N GLU A 83 6.84 -7.32 -17.07
CA GLU A 83 5.56 -7.27 -16.36
C GLU A 83 5.70 -6.83 -14.89
N MET A 84 6.81 -7.19 -14.23
CA MET A 84 7.09 -6.77 -12.85
C MET A 84 7.54 -5.31 -12.79
N THR A 85 8.26 -4.84 -13.80
CA THR A 85 8.65 -3.44 -13.93
C THR A 85 7.43 -2.57 -14.23
N GLU A 86 6.56 -3.02 -15.13
CA GLU A 86 5.31 -2.32 -15.51
C GLU A 86 4.39 -2.14 -14.30
N TRP A 87 4.18 -3.18 -13.49
CA TRP A 87 3.41 -3.06 -12.26
C TRP A 87 3.99 -1.97 -11.35
N LYS A 88 5.30 -1.96 -11.09
CA LYS A 88 5.90 -0.95 -10.20
C LYS A 88 5.66 0.48 -10.68
N THR A 89 5.83 0.72 -11.97
CA THR A 89 5.54 2.02 -12.58
C THR A 89 4.06 2.38 -12.46
N GLN A 90 3.15 1.42 -12.71
CA GLN A 90 1.71 1.64 -12.56
C GLN A 90 1.34 1.98 -11.11
N TRP A 91 1.96 1.33 -10.14
CA TRP A 91 1.74 1.60 -8.72
C TRP A 91 2.11 3.04 -8.33
N GLU A 92 3.24 3.55 -8.80
CA GLU A 92 3.64 4.94 -8.53
C GLU A 92 2.62 5.94 -9.09
N SER A 93 2.15 5.69 -10.32
CA SER A 93 1.07 6.45 -10.96
C SER A 93 -0.25 6.38 -10.17
N ASP A 94 -0.62 5.20 -9.69
CA ASP A 94 -1.84 4.99 -8.90
C ASP A 94 -1.78 5.73 -7.55
N VAL A 95 -0.61 5.76 -6.91
CA VAL A 95 -0.39 6.52 -5.66
C VAL A 95 -0.58 8.02 -5.91
N GLU A 96 0.00 8.55 -6.99
CA GLU A 96 -0.15 9.95 -7.36
C GLU A 96 -1.62 10.29 -7.68
N LEU A 97 -2.30 9.46 -8.47
CA LEU A 97 -3.71 9.62 -8.79
C LEU A 97 -4.57 9.62 -7.53
N GLN A 98 -4.33 8.72 -6.58
CA GLN A 98 -5.06 8.70 -5.31
C GLN A 98 -4.84 9.97 -4.49
N GLN A 99 -3.62 10.51 -4.46
CA GLN A 99 -3.34 11.77 -3.78
C GLN A 99 -4.07 12.95 -4.43
N ILE A 100 -4.11 13.01 -5.77
CA ILE A 100 -4.87 14.01 -6.53
C ILE A 100 -6.37 13.92 -6.21
N LEU A 101 -6.94 12.71 -6.22
CA LEU A 101 -8.34 12.48 -5.90
C LEU A 101 -8.66 12.90 -4.45
N LEU A 102 -7.83 12.52 -3.47
CA LEU A 102 -7.97 12.94 -2.07
C LEU A 102 -7.96 14.46 -1.94
N GLN A 103 -7.03 15.15 -2.63
CA GLN A 103 -6.99 16.61 -2.65
C GLN A 103 -8.26 17.22 -3.25
N GLY A 104 -8.76 16.65 -4.35
CA GLY A 104 -10.01 17.08 -4.99
C GLY A 104 -11.21 16.93 -4.06
N PHE A 105 -11.31 15.81 -3.34
CA PHE A 105 -12.37 15.60 -2.36
C PHE A 105 -12.29 16.57 -1.18
N LEU A 106 -11.08 16.80 -0.63
CA LEU A 106 -10.88 17.77 0.44
C LEU A 106 -11.17 19.21 0.00
N SER A 107 -10.97 19.52 -1.27
CA SER A 107 -11.29 20.84 -1.83
C SER A 107 -12.80 21.00 -2.06
N ASN A 108 -13.57 19.90 -2.10
CA ASN A 108 -15.01 19.92 -2.25
C ASN A 108 -15.72 20.00 -0.90
N ARG A 109 -16.16 21.21 -0.55
CA ARG A 109 -16.86 21.50 0.72
C ARG A 109 -18.11 20.66 0.97
N LEU A 110 -18.88 20.30 -0.06
CA LEU A 110 -20.09 19.49 0.13
C LEU A 110 -19.75 18.07 0.58
N VAL A 111 -18.70 17.48 -0.01
CA VAL A 111 -18.19 16.15 0.35
C VAL A 111 -17.62 16.17 1.76
N VAL A 112 -16.81 17.17 2.07
CA VAL A 112 -16.22 17.32 3.42
C VAL A 112 -17.33 17.50 4.46
N ASN A 113 -18.28 18.40 4.25
CA ASN A 113 -19.35 18.67 5.22
C ASN A 113 -20.23 17.44 5.51
N ALA A 114 -20.47 16.58 4.50
CA ALA A 114 -21.22 15.34 4.71
C ALA A 114 -20.47 14.37 5.64
N GLU A 115 -19.13 14.33 5.57
CA GLU A 115 -18.32 13.50 6.47
C GLU A 115 -18.04 14.15 7.84
N LEU A 116 -18.07 15.49 7.95
CA LEU A 116 -17.88 16.21 9.20
C LEU A 116 -18.98 15.95 10.26
N THR A 117 -20.11 15.40 9.84
CA THR A 117 -21.20 15.00 10.75
C THR A 117 -21.10 13.56 11.25
N GLU A 118 -20.05 12.83 10.85
CA GLU A 118 -19.89 11.41 11.17
C GLU A 118 -19.22 11.16 12.53
N ARG A 119 -19.55 10.02 13.16
CA ARG A 119 -18.88 9.56 14.40
C ARG A 119 -17.42 9.15 14.10
N GLY A 120 -16.50 9.41 15.03
CA GLY A 120 -15.07 9.06 14.88
C GLY A 120 -14.20 10.16 14.26
N LEU A 121 -14.78 11.34 14.02
CA LEU A 121 -14.09 12.50 13.48
C LEU A 121 -12.97 13.01 14.39
N GLU A 122 -13.23 13.15 15.69
CA GLU A 122 -12.25 13.61 16.68
C GLU A 122 -11.04 12.68 16.77
N GLU A 123 -11.28 11.37 16.71
CA GLU A 123 -10.22 10.36 16.72
C GLU A 123 -9.34 10.47 15.47
N SER A 124 -9.98 10.59 14.29
CA SER A 124 -9.26 10.73 13.01
C SER A 124 -8.46 12.04 12.93
N LEU A 125 -8.99 13.13 13.47
CA LEU A 125 -8.27 14.41 13.58
C LEU A 125 -7.11 14.34 14.57
N THR A 126 -7.28 13.62 15.68
CA THR A 126 -6.23 13.42 16.67
C THR A 126 -5.10 12.58 16.09
N GLU A 127 -5.43 11.51 15.37
CA GLU A 127 -4.45 10.69 14.63
C GLU A 127 -3.72 11.55 13.58
N ALA A 128 -4.44 12.35 12.79
CA ALA A 128 -3.81 13.24 11.80
C ALA A 128 -2.86 14.27 12.42
N LYS A 129 -3.19 14.86 13.58
CA LYS A 129 -2.28 15.78 14.27
C LYS A 129 -1.04 15.09 14.78
N PHE A 130 -1.21 13.90 15.35
CA PHE A 130 -0.09 13.09 15.83
C PHE A 130 0.86 12.76 14.67
N GLU A 131 0.30 12.35 13.52
CA GLU A 131 1.07 12.06 12.31
C GLU A 131 1.76 13.33 11.76
N LEU A 132 1.10 14.49 11.77
CA LEU A 132 1.69 15.76 11.32
C LEU A 132 2.92 16.18 12.14
N ALA A 133 2.92 15.86 13.43
CA ALA A 133 4.07 16.11 14.31
C ALA A 133 5.25 15.15 14.04
N ASN A 134 5.06 14.10 13.23
CA ASN A 134 6.09 13.16 12.87
C ASN A 134 6.87 13.60 11.63
N ARG A 135 8.21 13.46 11.66
CA ARG A 135 9.12 13.95 10.61
C ARG A 135 9.21 13.08 9.35
N GLU A 136 8.46 11.99 9.31
CA GLU A 136 8.50 10.99 8.24
C GLU A 136 7.46 11.21 7.15
N LEU A 137 6.63 12.27 7.25
CA LEU A 137 5.66 12.60 6.22
C LEU A 137 6.32 13.21 4.99
N THR A 138 5.81 12.85 3.81
CA THR A 138 6.16 13.56 2.58
C THR A 138 5.49 14.93 2.54
N LEU A 139 6.04 15.86 1.73
CA LEU A 139 5.44 17.18 1.51
C LEU A 139 3.95 17.06 1.14
N LYS A 140 3.62 16.11 0.25
CA LYS A 140 2.26 15.93 -0.22
C LYS A 140 1.30 15.46 0.89
N GLN A 141 1.79 14.61 1.79
CA GLN A 141 1.00 14.17 2.95
C GLN A 141 0.75 15.31 3.92
N VAL A 142 1.75 16.16 4.16
CA VAL A 142 1.62 17.38 4.96
C VAL A 142 0.58 18.32 4.34
N GLU A 143 0.65 18.57 3.02
CA GLU A 143 -0.31 19.41 2.29
C GLU A 143 -1.75 18.89 2.44
N LEU A 144 -1.97 17.58 2.25
CA LEU A 144 -3.29 16.97 2.37
C LEU A 144 -3.86 17.11 3.80
N MET A 145 -3.02 16.89 4.81
CA MET A 145 -3.42 17.02 6.21
C MET A 145 -3.71 18.49 6.58
N GLN A 146 -2.90 19.44 6.11
CA GLN A 146 -3.14 20.88 6.32
C GLN A 146 -4.44 21.33 5.66
N LEU A 147 -4.66 20.94 4.39
CA LEU A 147 -5.89 21.24 3.66
C LEU A 147 -7.12 20.71 4.40
N MET A 148 -7.03 19.48 4.92
CA MET A 148 -8.07 18.91 5.77
C MET A 148 -8.31 19.81 7.00
N PHE A 149 -7.29 20.13 7.80
CA PHE A 149 -7.47 20.98 8.99
C PHE A 149 -8.08 22.35 8.68
N ASP A 150 -7.72 22.97 7.55
CA ASP A 150 -8.27 24.27 7.15
C ASP A 150 -9.76 24.21 6.83
N GLN A 151 -10.23 23.17 6.13
CA GLN A 151 -11.66 22.98 5.88
C GLN A 151 -12.45 22.79 7.18
N PHE A 152 -11.87 22.04 8.12
CA PHE A 152 -12.47 21.81 9.42
C PHE A 152 -12.55 23.06 10.29
N ARG A 153 -11.49 23.90 10.29
CA ARG A 153 -11.46 25.16 11.02
C ARG A 153 -12.58 26.09 10.56
N HIS A 154 -12.82 26.14 9.25
CA HIS A 154 -13.92 26.90 8.68
C HIS A 154 -15.30 26.39 9.09
N HIS A 155 -15.49 25.07 9.22
CA HIS A 155 -16.78 24.50 9.57
C HIS A 155 -17.12 24.62 11.08
N HIS A 156 -16.16 24.38 11.97
CA HIS A 156 -16.42 24.26 13.41
C HIS A 156 -16.05 25.49 14.25
N LYS A 157 -15.46 26.54 13.68
CA LYS A 157 -14.82 27.65 14.44
C LYS A 157 -13.87 27.14 15.53
N MET A 158 -13.35 25.91 15.42
CA MET A 158 -12.45 25.32 16.39
C MET A 158 -11.03 25.84 16.16
N PHE A 159 -10.49 26.52 17.16
CA PHE A 159 -9.06 26.82 17.26
C PHE A 159 -8.32 25.59 17.75
N LEU A 160 -8.02 24.67 16.83
CA LEU A 160 -6.97 23.69 17.07
C LEU A 160 -5.68 24.26 16.48
N PRO A 161 -4.67 24.60 17.31
CA PRO A 161 -3.40 25.06 16.80
C PRO A 161 -2.79 23.94 15.95
N LEU A 162 -2.35 24.27 14.74
CA LEU A 162 -1.57 23.36 13.91
C LEU A 162 -0.24 23.12 14.63
N PRO A 163 0.24 21.87 14.74
CA PRO A 163 1.63 21.62 15.08
C PRO A 163 2.52 22.35 14.07
N VAL A 164 3.39 23.22 14.58
CA VAL A 164 4.41 23.89 13.75
C VAL A 164 5.51 22.85 13.49
N PRO A 165 5.97 22.68 12.23
CA PRO A 165 7.05 21.75 11.89
C PRO A 165 8.37 22.06 12.62
#